data_AF-A0A6F7WDH6-F1
#
_entry.id   AF-A0A6F7WDH6-F1
#
_cell.length_a   1.000
_cell.length_b   1.000
_cell.length_c   1.000
_cell.angle_alpha   90.00
_cell.angle_beta   90.00
_cell.angle_gamma   90.00
#
_symmetry.space_group_name_H-M   'P 1'
#
loop_
_entity.id
_entity.type
_entity.pdbx_description
1 polymer ?
#
loop_
_entity_poly.entity_id
_entity_poly.type
_entity_poly.pdbx_seq_one_letter_code
_entity_poly.pdbx_strand_id
1 'polypeptide(L)'
;PPPRAAGGQPSLFEPGPPPLPPGADPLEALLAVYAEQLVRTEAAEHPDRMRLLTTAESAGMLIAAEMRRAGVPWSADRHRELLDELLGERYPGGLEPQRLVELADEVSRAFGTRVRPDLPAEVVKAFARAGIALGSTRAWELERIDHPAVEPLLRYKKLYRLHTAHGWAWLQSWVREGRFRPEYLPGGTVSGRWTTNGGGALQIPKVVRRAVVADPGWRLVVADADQMEPRVLAAISRDPGLMEVAGSGRDLYATLSDRAFSGHRELAKLALLGAVYGQTSGDGLKHLAALRRRFPAAVAYVDDAARAGEEGRLVRTWLGRT
;
A
#
# COMPACT_ATOMS: atom_id res chain seq x y z
N PRO A 1 14.29 -9.90 19.47
CA PRO A 1 13.00 -9.66 20.19
C PRO A 1 11.82 -10.00 19.27
N PRO A 2 10.79 -10.72 19.75
CA PRO A 2 9.59 -10.95 18.95
C PRO A 2 8.93 -9.62 18.61
N PRO A 3 8.21 -9.53 17.47
CA PRO A 3 7.48 -8.34 17.11
C PRO A 3 6.46 -8.03 18.20
N ARG A 4 6.61 -6.88 18.86
CA ARG A 4 5.57 -6.37 19.78
C ARG A 4 4.40 -5.94 18.91
N ALA A 5 3.33 -6.73 18.94
CA ALA A 5 2.01 -6.30 18.49
C ALA A 5 1.76 -4.86 18.98
N ALA A 6 1.34 -3.97 18.06
CA ALA A 6 1.07 -2.58 18.38
C ALA A 6 -0.02 -2.50 19.45
N GLY A 7 0.35 -2.37 20.73
CA GLY A 7 -0.56 -2.05 21.84
C GLY A 7 -1.75 -3.00 22.07
N GLY A 8 -1.85 -4.12 21.35
CA GLY A 8 -2.87 -5.14 21.60
C GLY A 8 -2.44 -5.97 22.80
N GLN A 9 -3.35 -6.20 23.75
CA GLN A 9 -3.16 -7.27 24.73
C GLN A 9 -2.79 -8.56 23.99
N PRO A 10 -1.78 -9.31 24.44
CA PRO A 10 -1.48 -10.61 23.86
C PRO A 10 -2.76 -11.44 23.86
N SER A 11 -3.19 -11.90 22.68
CA SER A 11 -4.30 -12.82 22.56
C SER A 11 -3.89 -14.12 23.26
N LEU A 12 -4.74 -14.61 24.18
CA LEU A 12 -4.53 -15.87 24.91
C LEU A 12 -4.29 -17.08 23.97
N PHE A 13 -4.62 -16.93 22.68
CA PHE A 13 -4.56 -17.98 21.66
C PHE A 13 -3.66 -17.62 20.47
N GLU A 14 -2.77 -16.62 20.57
CA GLU A 14 -1.76 -16.41 19.53
C GLU A 14 -0.76 -17.59 19.56
N PRO A 15 -0.70 -18.43 18.52
CA PRO A 15 0.30 -19.49 18.47
C PRO A 15 1.66 -18.82 18.31
N GLY A 16 2.46 -18.85 19.38
CA GLY A 16 3.89 -18.62 19.26
C GLY A 16 4.50 -19.66 18.31
N PRO A 17 5.75 -19.44 17.82
CA PRO A 17 6.45 -20.49 17.10
C PRO A 17 6.42 -21.78 17.95
N PRO A 18 6.17 -22.95 17.33
CA PRO A 18 6.08 -24.20 18.07
C PRO A 18 7.35 -24.37 18.92
N PRO A 19 7.22 -24.70 20.21
CA PRO A 19 8.38 -24.87 21.05
C PRO A 19 9.24 -26.01 20.51
N LEU A 20 10.55 -25.90 20.71
CA LEU A 20 11.45 -27.01 20.41
C LEU A 20 11.07 -28.24 21.26
N PRO A 21 11.30 -29.46 20.75
CA PRO A 21 11.11 -30.67 21.53
C PRO A 21 11.85 -30.59 22.89
N PRO A 22 11.29 -31.14 23.97
CA PRO A 22 11.95 -31.16 25.28
C PRO A 22 13.37 -31.74 25.18
N GLY A 23 14.35 -31.02 25.71
CA GLY A 23 15.76 -31.44 25.72
C GLY A 23 16.54 -31.15 24.43
N ALA A 24 15.92 -30.54 23.41
CA ALA A 24 16.64 -30.12 22.21
C ALA A 24 17.52 -28.89 22.47
N ASP A 25 18.76 -28.94 21.99
CA ASP A 25 19.63 -27.76 21.97
C ASP A 25 19.17 -26.78 20.87
N PRO A 26 18.95 -25.48 21.18
CA PRO A 26 18.47 -24.51 20.20
C PRO A 26 19.41 -24.28 19.01
N LEU A 27 20.73 -24.37 19.21
CA LEU A 27 21.70 -24.17 18.13
C LEU A 27 21.72 -25.40 17.21
N GLU A 28 21.71 -26.60 17.76
CA GLU A 28 21.61 -27.84 16.97
C GLU A 28 20.32 -27.87 16.15
N ALA A 29 19.17 -27.51 16.74
CA ALA A 29 17.90 -27.42 16.03
C ALA A 29 17.95 -26.39 14.89
N LEU A 30 18.55 -25.21 15.12
CA LEU A 30 18.74 -24.19 14.09
C LEU A 30 19.61 -24.70 12.93
N LEU A 31 20.73 -25.36 13.24
CA LEU A 31 21.64 -25.92 12.24
C LEU A 31 20.95 -27.03 11.42
N ALA A 32 20.16 -27.89 12.05
CA ALA A 32 19.38 -28.92 11.36
C ALA A 32 18.35 -28.31 10.40
N VAL A 33 17.59 -27.30 10.85
CA VAL A 33 16.64 -26.58 9.98
C VAL A 33 17.35 -25.89 8.83
N TYR A 34 18.49 -25.25 9.08
CA TYR A 34 19.26 -24.58 8.03
C TYR A 34 19.81 -25.58 7.01
N ALA A 35 20.36 -26.72 7.45
CA ALA A 35 20.82 -27.77 6.55
C ALA A 35 19.68 -28.30 5.66
N GLU A 36 18.51 -28.55 6.23
CA GLU A 36 17.32 -28.97 5.49
C GLU A 36 16.83 -27.89 4.50
N GLN A 37 16.91 -26.61 4.88
CA GLN A 37 16.61 -25.49 3.97
C GLN A 37 17.55 -25.47 2.76
N LEU A 38 18.84 -25.75 2.96
CA LEU A 38 19.81 -25.85 1.86
C LEU A 38 19.45 -27.00 0.93
N VAL A 39 19.17 -28.19 1.47
CA VAL A 39 18.76 -29.37 0.68
C VAL A 39 17.51 -29.06 -0.15
N ARG A 40 16.48 -28.45 0.44
CA ARG A 40 15.25 -28.06 -0.28
C ARG A 40 15.49 -26.98 -1.33
N THR A 41 16.42 -26.06 -1.06
CA THR A 41 16.81 -25.01 -2.02
C THR A 41 17.45 -25.64 -3.26
N GLU A 42 18.35 -26.62 -3.08
CA GLU A 42 18.98 -27.35 -4.19
C GLU A 42 17.98 -28.20 -4.98
N ALA A 43 16.93 -28.70 -4.32
CA ALA A 43 15.88 -29.49 -4.97
C ALA A 43 14.81 -28.65 -5.71
N ALA A 44 14.87 -27.31 -5.64
CA ALA A 44 13.93 -26.44 -6.33
C ALA A 44 14.13 -26.48 -7.85
N GLU A 45 13.09 -26.15 -8.63
CA GLU A 45 13.17 -26.07 -10.10
C GLU A 45 14.27 -25.10 -10.58
N HIS A 46 14.51 -24.03 -9.81
CA HIS A 46 15.55 -23.04 -10.05
C HIS A 46 16.32 -22.73 -8.76
N PRO A 47 17.33 -23.56 -8.41
CA PRO A 47 18.05 -23.45 -7.14
C PRO A 47 18.68 -22.09 -6.89
N ASP A 48 19.33 -21.50 -7.90
CA ASP A 48 19.96 -20.18 -7.79
C ASP A 48 18.96 -19.06 -7.46
N ARG A 49 17.76 -19.14 -8.05
CA ARG A 49 16.71 -18.15 -7.81
C ARG A 49 16.09 -18.30 -6.43
N MET A 50 15.88 -19.54 -6.00
CA MET A 50 15.40 -19.84 -4.64
C MET A 50 16.42 -19.38 -3.59
N ARG A 51 17.73 -19.60 -3.83
CA ARG A 51 18.80 -19.10 -2.96
C ARG A 51 18.80 -17.58 -2.88
N LEU A 52 18.61 -16.90 -4.01
CA LEU A 52 18.48 -15.44 -4.03
C LEU A 52 17.25 -14.96 -3.25
N LEU A 53 16.09 -15.64 -3.41
CA LEU A 53 14.88 -15.33 -2.65
C LEU A 53 15.13 -15.47 -1.14
N THR A 54 15.61 -16.62 -0.68
CA THR A 54 15.83 -16.86 0.76
C THR A 54 16.84 -15.89 1.35
N THR A 55 17.93 -15.61 0.63
CA THR A 55 18.92 -14.59 1.03
C THR A 55 18.29 -13.20 1.12
N ALA A 56 17.48 -12.80 0.13
CA ALA A 56 16.80 -11.50 0.13
C ALA A 56 15.79 -11.37 1.27
N GLU A 57 15.05 -12.43 1.61
CA GLU A 57 14.13 -12.44 2.75
C GLU A 57 14.88 -12.31 4.08
N SER A 58 15.97 -13.07 4.27
CA SER A 58 16.81 -12.98 5.48
C SER A 58 17.43 -11.58 5.63
N ALA A 59 18.00 -11.03 4.56
CA ALA A 59 18.52 -9.67 4.54
C ALA A 59 17.42 -8.64 4.83
N GLY A 60 16.23 -8.82 4.24
CA GLY A 60 15.07 -7.97 4.49
C GLY A 60 14.66 -7.93 5.95
N MET A 61 14.69 -9.07 6.65
CA MET A 61 14.41 -9.14 8.10
C MET A 61 15.43 -8.37 8.93
N LEU A 62 16.72 -8.44 8.60
CA LEU A 62 17.76 -7.67 9.26
C LEU A 62 17.57 -6.17 9.02
N ILE A 63 17.35 -5.77 7.76
CA ILE A 63 17.09 -4.37 7.38
C ILE A 63 15.85 -3.84 8.11
N ALA A 64 14.76 -4.61 8.19
CA ALA A 64 13.56 -4.23 8.91
C ALA A 64 13.83 -3.96 10.40
N ALA A 65 14.66 -4.79 11.04
CA ALA A 65 15.06 -4.61 12.44
C ALA A 65 15.93 -3.34 12.63
N GLU A 66 16.86 -3.08 11.71
CA GLU A 66 17.68 -1.87 11.71
C GLU A 66 16.86 -0.61 11.48
N MET A 67 15.98 -0.61 10.48
CA MET A 67 15.06 0.50 10.17
C MET A 67 14.15 0.81 11.36
N ARG A 68 13.64 -0.21 12.06
CA ARG A 68 12.83 -0.02 13.27
C ARG A 68 13.65 0.59 14.41
N ARG A 69 14.89 0.14 14.59
CA ARG A 69 15.80 0.66 15.64
C ARG A 69 16.14 2.11 15.37
N ALA A 70 16.61 2.42 14.17
CA ALA A 70 17.00 3.76 13.74
C ALA A 70 15.80 4.71 13.75
N GLY A 71 14.68 4.26 13.20
CA GLY A 71 13.49 5.06 12.97
C GLY A 71 13.69 6.13 11.89
N VAL A 72 12.59 6.74 11.45
CA VAL A 72 12.61 7.87 10.54
C VAL A 72 12.62 9.16 11.35
N PRO A 73 13.53 10.12 11.09
CA PRO A 73 13.52 11.44 11.73
C PRO A 73 12.15 12.12 11.62
N TRP A 74 11.58 12.48 12.77
CA TRP A 74 10.21 12.99 12.86
C TRP A 74 10.07 14.06 13.93
N SER A 75 9.61 15.25 13.54
CA SER A 75 9.28 16.34 14.45
C SER A 75 7.84 16.19 14.95
N ALA A 76 7.69 15.86 16.23
CA ALA A 76 6.38 15.78 16.88
C ALA A 76 5.70 17.16 16.98
N ASP A 77 6.48 18.23 17.15
CA ASP A 77 5.98 19.59 17.23
C ASP A 77 5.39 20.05 15.90
N ARG A 78 6.10 19.88 14.79
CA ARG A 78 5.56 20.17 13.45
C ARG A 78 4.33 19.35 13.12
N HIS A 79 4.25 18.12 13.62
CA HIS A 79 3.04 17.31 13.45
C HIS A 79 1.88 17.89 14.26
N ARG A 80 2.09 18.28 15.52
CA ARG A 80 1.06 18.93 16.34
C ARG A 80 0.59 20.25 15.73
N GLU A 81 1.52 21.13 15.35
CA GLU A 81 1.22 22.38 14.65
C GLU A 81 0.38 22.16 13.40
N LEU A 82 0.70 21.13 12.61
CA LEU A 82 -0.08 20.76 11.43
C LEU A 82 -1.51 20.32 11.79
N LEU A 83 -1.66 19.52 12.85
CA LEU A 83 -2.97 19.06 13.30
C LEU A 83 -3.79 20.24 13.82
N ASP A 84 -3.19 21.15 14.58
CA ASP A 84 -3.84 22.36 15.08
C ASP A 84 -4.24 23.29 13.91
N GLU A 85 -3.38 23.45 12.90
CA GLU A 85 -3.66 24.22 11.66
C GLU A 85 -4.87 23.65 10.89
N LEU A 86 -4.97 22.33 10.76
CA LEU A 86 -5.97 21.69 9.90
C LEU A 86 -7.26 21.29 10.60
N LEU A 87 -7.20 20.94 11.88
CA LEU A 87 -8.31 20.40 12.66
C LEU A 87 -8.83 21.39 13.71
N GLY A 88 -8.08 22.45 14.03
CA GLY A 88 -8.45 23.43 15.04
C GLY A 88 -8.26 22.91 16.47
N GLU A 89 -8.89 23.60 17.44
CA GLU A 89 -8.73 23.32 18.86
C GLU A 89 -9.17 21.88 19.20
N ARG A 90 -8.38 21.23 20.05
CA ARG A 90 -8.71 19.93 20.63
C ARG A 90 -9.52 20.12 21.90
N TYR A 91 -10.77 19.68 21.89
CA TYR A 91 -11.57 19.64 23.10
C TYR A 91 -11.08 18.54 24.07
N PRO A 92 -11.18 18.77 25.39
CA PRO A 92 -10.91 17.75 26.41
C PRO A 92 -11.78 16.49 26.21
N GLY A 93 -11.27 15.33 26.60
CA GLY A 93 -12.05 14.08 26.64
C GLY A 93 -12.21 13.32 25.33
N GLY A 94 -11.49 13.69 24.26
CA GLY A 94 -11.50 12.94 23.00
C GLY A 94 -12.69 13.25 22.08
N LEU A 95 -13.34 14.39 22.30
CA LEU A 95 -14.33 14.95 21.38
C LEU A 95 -13.68 15.32 20.03
N GLU A 96 -14.51 15.39 18.98
CA GLU A 96 -14.06 15.76 17.63
C GLU A 96 -13.44 17.17 17.63
N PRO A 97 -12.32 17.39 16.92
CA PRO A 97 -11.73 18.72 16.76
C PRO A 97 -12.72 19.74 16.20
N GLN A 98 -12.56 21.01 16.60
CA GLN A 98 -13.44 22.13 16.22
C GLN A 98 -13.80 22.13 14.73
N ARG A 99 -12.82 21.94 13.85
CA ARG A 99 -13.05 22.03 12.40
C ARG A 99 -13.97 20.92 11.87
N LEU A 100 -13.95 19.74 12.48
CA LEU A 100 -14.86 18.65 12.11
C LEU A 100 -16.29 18.96 12.55
N VAL A 101 -16.47 19.55 13.73
CA VAL A 101 -17.78 19.98 14.24
C VAL A 101 -18.39 21.04 13.31
N GLU A 102 -17.63 22.08 12.97
CA GLU A 102 -18.07 23.14 12.05
C GLU A 102 -18.51 22.58 10.69
N LEU A 103 -17.73 21.65 10.12
CA LEU A 103 -18.05 21.03 8.83
C LEU A 103 -19.27 20.11 8.93
N ALA A 104 -19.45 19.39 10.03
CA ALA A 104 -20.64 18.58 10.26
C ALA A 104 -21.90 19.44 10.37
N ASP A 105 -21.79 20.63 10.98
CA ASP A 105 -22.87 21.62 11.05
C ASP A 105 -23.15 22.27 9.69
N GLU A 106 -22.12 22.54 8.87
CA GLU A 106 -22.29 22.98 7.47
C GLU A 106 -23.04 21.93 6.63
N VAL A 107 -22.64 20.66 6.74
CA VAL A 107 -23.33 19.55 6.07
C VAL A 107 -24.78 19.45 6.52
N SER A 108 -25.03 19.50 7.83
CA SER A 108 -26.39 19.41 8.39
C SER A 108 -27.26 20.59 7.95
N ARG A 109 -26.71 21.82 7.94
CA ARG A 109 -27.42 23.01 7.43
C ARG A 109 -27.75 22.88 5.95
N ALA A 110 -26.85 22.37 5.13
CA ALA A 110 -27.08 22.18 3.71
C ALA A 110 -28.18 21.15 3.40
N PHE A 111 -28.39 20.16 4.27
CA PHE A 111 -29.51 19.21 4.17
C PHE A 111 -30.78 19.65 4.93
N GLY A 112 -30.73 20.73 5.71
CA GLY A 112 -31.84 21.16 6.58
C GLY A 112 -32.16 20.19 7.73
N THR A 113 -31.29 19.22 8.00
CA THR A 113 -31.48 18.21 9.06
C THR A 113 -30.13 17.76 9.58
N ARG A 114 -30.09 17.21 10.80
CA ARG A 114 -28.84 16.69 11.36
C ARG A 114 -28.39 15.46 10.56
N VAL A 115 -27.13 15.49 10.10
CA VAL A 115 -26.49 14.41 9.36
C VAL A 115 -25.12 14.14 9.94
N ARG A 116 -24.81 12.88 10.24
CA ARG A 116 -23.46 12.45 10.62
C ARG A 116 -22.61 12.15 9.40
N PRO A 117 -21.61 13.00 9.06
CA PRO A 117 -20.87 12.82 7.81
C PRO A 117 -19.85 11.66 7.86
N ASP A 118 -19.51 11.17 9.06
CA ASP A 118 -18.66 10.00 9.28
C ASP A 118 -19.37 8.67 8.99
N LEU A 119 -20.71 8.66 8.96
CA LEU A 119 -21.51 7.47 8.67
C LEU A 119 -21.99 7.47 7.20
N PRO A 120 -21.44 6.59 6.34
CA PRO A 120 -21.83 6.55 4.92
C PRO A 120 -23.33 6.33 4.71
N ALA A 121 -23.98 5.52 5.55
CA ALA A 121 -25.40 5.23 5.46
C ALA A 121 -26.28 6.48 5.72
N GLU A 122 -25.88 7.35 6.65
CA GLU A 122 -26.61 8.60 6.91
C GLU A 122 -26.46 9.58 5.76
N VAL A 123 -25.26 9.69 5.19
CA VAL A 123 -25.01 10.52 4.01
C VAL A 123 -25.87 10.06 2.82
N VAL A 124 -25.89 8.76 2.51
CA VAL A 124 -26.74 8.22 1.43
C VAL A 124 -28.22 8.52 1.69
N LYS A 125 -28.69 8.35 2.92
CA LYS A 125 -30.08 8.67 3.30
C LYS A 125 -30.40 10.16 3.16
N ALA A 126 -29.46 11.04 3.49
CA ALA A 126 -29.64 12.49 3.37
C ALA A 126 -29.76 12.91 1.89
N PHE A 127 -28.89 12.40 1.01
CA PHE A 127 -29.00 12.64 -0.43
C PHE A 127 -30.28 12.06 -1.02
N ALA A 128 -30.68 10.85 -0.61
CA ALA A 128 -31.93 10.24 -1.08
C ALA A 128 -33.16 11.09 -0.72
N ARG A 129 -33.19 11.72 0.47
CA ARG A 129 -34.23 12.68 0.86
C ARG A 129 -34.23 13.96 0.03
N ALA A 130 -33.06 14.37 -0.47
CA ALA A 130 -32.90 15.47 -1.41
C ALA A 130 -33.19 15.05 -2.87
N GLY A 131 -33.68 13.82 -3.11
CA GLY A 131 -34.00 13.31 -4.44
C GLY A 131 -32.80 12.81 -5.25
N ILE A 132 -31.63 12.66 -4.62
CA ILE A 132 -30.38 12.25 -5.28
C ILE A 132 -30.04 10.82 -4.86
N ALA A 133 -30.05 9.89 -5.82
CA ALA A 133 -29.65 8.52 -5.58
C ALA A 133 -28.12 8.37 -5.63
N LEU A 134 -27.55 7.77 -4.58
CA LEU A 134 -26.12 7.47 -4.47
C LEU A 134 -25.90 5.96 -4.37
N GLY A 135 -24.96 5.43 -5.16
CA GLY A 135 -24.42 4.07 -5.03
C GLY A 135 -23.28 4.00 -4.02
N SER A 136 -22.54 5.10 -3.81
CA SER A 136 -21.49 5.19 -2.81
C SER A 136 -21.27 6.64 -2.33
N THR A 137 -20.51 6.79 -1.26
CA THR A 137 -20.05 8.11 -0.78
C THR A 137 -18.61 8.40 -1.20
N ARG A 138 -18.08 7.73 -2.23
CA ARG A 138 -16.72 7.96 -2.71
C ARG A 138 -16.62 9.35 -3.33
N ALA A 139 -15.43 9.96 -3.24
CA ALA A 139 -15.21 11.33 -3.68
C ALA A 139 -15.62 11.56 -5.14
N TRP A 140 -15.21 10.68 -6.05
CA TRP A 140 -15.52 10.78 -7.49
C TRP A 140 -17.02 10.76 -7.81
N GLU A 141 -17.84 10.14 -6.96
CA GLU A 141 -19.29 10.10 -7.14
C GLU A 141 -19.93 11.37 -6.60
N LEU A 142 -19.49 11.79 -5.40
CA LEU A 142 -19.93 13.03 -4.75
C LEU A 142 -19.58 14.28 -5.58
N GLU A 143 -18.39 14.33 -6.18
CA GLU A 143 -17.91 15.44 -7.02
C GLU A 143 -18.76 15.69 -8.27
N ARG A 144 -19.57 14.71 -8.68
CA ARG A 144 -20.47 14.83 -9.85
C ARG A 144 -21.84 15.41 -9.50
N ILE A 145 -22.09 15.69 -8.22
CA ILE A 145 -23.39 16.11 -7.71
C ILE A 145 -23.33 17.61 -7.45
N ASP A 146 -24.30 18.33 -8.00
CA ASP A 146 -24.50 19.73 -7.70
C ASP A 146 -25.41 19.86 -6.46
N HIS A 147 -24.80 19.90 -5.27
CA HIS A 147 -25.52 20.08 -4.01
C HIS A 147 -24.63 20.81 -2.99
N PRO A 148 -25.15 21.80 -2.23
CA PRO A 148 -24.34 22.62 -1.31
C PRO A 148 -23.64 21.82 -0.21
N ALA A 149 -24.13 20.63 0.12
CA ALA A 149 -23.50 19.74 1.11
C ALA A 149 -22.23 19.03 0.60
N VAL A 150 -21.97 18.99 -0.72
CA VAL A 150 -20.89 18.17 -1.30
C VAL A 150 -19.50 18.68 -0.87
N GLU A 151 -19.23 19.97 -1.06
CA GLU A 151 -17.94 20.57 -0.69
C GLU A 151 -17.60 20.41 0.80
N PRO A 152 -18.49 20.77 1.76
CA PRO A 152 -18.19 20.58 3.18
C PRO A 152 -18.08 19.10 3.55
N LEU A 153 -18.85 18.21 2.92
CA LEU A 153 -18.75 16.75 3.14
C LEU A 153 -17.40 16.20 2.68
N LEU A 154 -16.91 16.58 1.49
CA LEU A 154 -15.60 16.15 0.99
C LEU A 154 -14.46 16.65 1.90
N ARG A 155 -14.55 17.90 2.36
CA ARG A 155 -13.62 18.47 3.34
C ARG A 155 -13.66 17.72 4.66
N TYR A 156 -14.85 17.45 5.20
CA TYR A 156 -15.02 16.69 6.44
C TYR A 156 -14.36 15.32 6.29
N LYS A 157 -14.68 14.57 5.23
CA LYS A 157 -14.13 13.22 5.03
C LYS A 157 -12.60 13.21 4.93
N LYS A 158 -12.01 14.22 4.30
CA LYS A 158 -10.56 14.39 4.22
C LYS A 158 -9.93 14.63 5.59
N LEU A 159 -10.50 15.56 6.36
CA LEU A 159 -10.00 15.90 7.70
C LEU A 159 -10.28 14.80 8.74
N TYR A 160 -11.43 14.15 8.65
CA TYR A 160 -11.80 13.02 9.51
C TYR A 160 -10.83 11.85 9.32
N ARG A 161 -10.44 11.56 8.07
CA ARG A 161 -9.40 10.56 7.79
C ARG A 161 -8.04 10.96 8.34
N LEU A 162 -7.65 12.24 8.25
CA LEU A 162 -6.42 12.73 8.87
C LEU A 162 -6.47 12.55 10.39
N HIS A 163 -7.55 13.00 11.04
CA HIS A 163 -7.76 12.91 12.47
C HIS A 163 -7.67 11.46 12.98
N THR A 164 -8.38 10.54 12.32
CA THR A 164 -8.45 9.13 12.74
C THR A 164 -7.20 8.34 12.40
N ALA A 165 -6.62 8.52 11.21
CA ALA A 165 -5.50 7.70 10.74
C ALA A 165 -4.12 8.26 11.13
N HIS A 166 -3.97 9.58 11.28
CA HIS A 166 -2.69 10.25 11.52
C HIS A 166 -2.79 11.40 12.54
N GLY A 167 -3.84 11.45 13.36
CA GLY A 167 -3.99 12.47 14.40
C GLY A 167 -3.11 12.24 15.62
N TRP A 168 -3.48 12.88 16.74
CA TRP A 168 -2.71 12.84 17.98
C TRP A 168 -2.47 11.43 18.52
N ALA A 169 -3.45 10.53 18.43
CA ALA A 169 -3.30 9.15 18.87
C ALA A 169 -2.22 8.40 18.05
N TRP A 170 -2.23 8.58 16.73
CA TRP A 170 -1.18 8.04 15.86
C TRP A 170 0.19 8.60 16.24
N LEU A 171 0.29 9.92 16.45
CA LEU A 171 1.55 10.56 16.83
C LEU A 171 2.10 9.96 18.13
N GLN A 172 1.24 9.77 19.15
CA GLN A 172 1.62 9.16 20.42
C GLN A 172 2.04 7.69 20.29
N SER A 173 1.36 6.91 19.45
CA SER A 173 1.68 5.49 19.27
C SER A 173 3.00 5.26 18.53
N TRP A 174 3.29 6.08 17.52
CA TRP A 174 4.34 5.77 16.55
C TRP A 174 5.59 6.64 16.64
N VAL A 175 5.50 7.80 17.27
CA VAL A 175 6.62 8.74 17.39
C VAL A 175 7.08 8.83 18.83
N ARG A 176 8.36 8.52 19.06
CA ARG A 176 9.04 8.71 20.34
C ARG A 176 10.47 9.15 20.10
N GLU A 177 11.06 9.93 20.99
CA GLU A 177 12.48 10.35 20.88
C GLU A 177 12.84 10.96 19.52
N GLY A 178 11.95 11.79 18.94
CA GLY A 178 12.20 12.43 17.63
C GLY A 178 12.24 11.49 16.43
N ARG A 179 11.68 10.27 16.56
CA ARG A 179 11.66 9.26 15.50
C ARG A 179 10.30 8.59 15.37
N PHE A 180 9.83 8.49 14.13
CA PHE A 180 8.77 7.58 13.73
C PHE A 180 9.33 6.17 13.62
N ARG A 181 8.77 5.21 14.37
CA ARG A 181 9.28 3.83 14.45
C ARG A 181 8.21 2.79 14.07
N PRO A 182 7.91 2.65 12.78
CA PRO A 182 7.06 1.58 12.30
C PRO A 182 7.74 0.23 12.49
N GLU A 183 6.92 -0.81 12.57
CA GLU A 183 7.38 -2.19 12.54
C GLU A 183 7.13 -2.75 11.14
N TYR A 184 8.21 -3.07 10.43
CA TYR A 184 8.17 -3.68 9.11
C TYR A 184 8.17 -5.20 9.24
N LEU A 185 7.31 -5.85 8.46
CA LEU A 185 7.24 -7.31 8.34
C LEU A 185 7.51 -7.70 6.88
N PRO A 186 8.77 -7.99 6.53
CA PRO A 186 9.12 -8.61 5.26
C PRO A 186 8.31 -9.89 5.02
N GLY A 187 7.87 -10.11 3.78
CA GLY A 187 7.05 -11.26 3.44
C GLY A 187 5.65 -11.30 4.09
N GLY A 188 5.18 -10.19 4.66
CA GLY A 188 3.91 -10.14 5.41
C GLY A 188 2.63 -10.23 4.58
N THR A 189 2.72 -10.19 3.25
CA THR A 189 1.61 -10.51 2.34
C THR A 189 1.90 -11.78 1.55
N VAL A 190 0.86 -12.42 1.03
CA VAL A 190 0.98 -13.58 0.12
C VAL A 190 1.88 -13.31 -1.09
N SER A 191 1.86 -12.07 -1.61
CA SER A 191 2.73 -11.67 -2.72
C SER A 191 4.20 -11.45 -2.35
N GLY A 192 4.55 -11.49 -1.06
CA GLY A 192 5.88 -11.17 -0.55
C GLY A 192 6.14 -9.70 -0.26
N ARG A 193 5.18 -8.80 -0.56
CA ARG A 193 5.29 -7.39 -0.16
C ARG A 193 5.42 -7.26 1.35
N TRP A 194 6.26 -6.33 1.78
CA TRP A 194 6.40 -5.97 3.18
C TRP A 194 5.08 -5.38 3.68
N THR A 195 4.70 -5.75 4.89
CA THR A 195 3.60 -5.10 5.61
C THR A 195 4.14 -4.33 6.79
N THR A 196 3.27 -3.58 7.45
CA THR A 196 3.58 -3.00 8.75
C THR A 196 2.51 -3.34 9.76
N ASN A 197 2.94 -3.49 11.00
CA ASN A 197 2.01 -3.59 12.10
C ASN A 197 1.30 -2.24 12.32
N GLY A 198 0.00 -2.28 12.64
CA GLY A 198 -0.76 -1.06 12.97
C GLY A 198 -1.48 -0.36 11.81
N GLY A 199 -1.97 -1.10 10.80
CA GLY A 199 -3.07 -0.74 9.88
C GLY A 199 -2.94 0.49 8.96
N GLY A 200 -1.98 1.38 9.21
CA GLY A 200 -1.86 2.65 8.51
C GLY A 200 -0.60 3.43 8.85
N ALA A 201 0.31 2.88 9.66
CA ALA A 201 1.55 3.54 10.07
C ALA A 201 2.32 4.14 8.88
N LEU A 202 2.36 3.46 7.73
CA LEU A 202 3.11 3.94 6.55
C LEU A 202 2.31 4.73 5.53
N GLN A 203 0.97 4.75 5.58
CA GLN A 203 0.17 5.47 4.58
C GLN A 203 0.14 6.98 4.85
N ILE A 204 1.31 7.57 5.11
CA ILE A 204 1.48 8.95 5.56
C ILE A 204 1.06 9.92 4.43
N PRO A 205 0.00 10.72 4.63
CA PRO A 205 -0.47 11.70 3.66
C PRO A 205 0.60 12.74 3.39
N LYS A 206 0.65 13.25 2.15
CA LYS A 206 1.64 14.26 1.73
C LYS A 206 1.73 15.45 2.70
N VAL A 207 0.61 15.88 3.26
CA VAL A 207 0.55 16.99 4.21
C VAL A 207 1.27 16.68 5.53
N VAL A 208 1.14 15.44 6.03
CA VAL A 208 1.78 14.98 7.27
C VAL A 208 3.29 14.76 7.09
N ARG A 209 3.75 14.49 5.86
CA ARG A 209 5.19 14.33 5.56
C ARG A 209 6.03 15.58 5.89
N ARG A 210 5.42 16.75 6.08
CA ARG A 210 6.06 17.98 6.61
C ARG A 210 6.74 17.76 7.98
N ALA A 211 6.27 16.77 8.74
CA ALA A 211 6.85 16.39 10.02
C ALA A 211 8.11 15.53 9.89
N VAL A 212 8.42 15.00 8.70
CA VAL A 212 9.68 14.30 8.44
C VAL A 212 10.77 15.35 8.25
N VAL A 213 11.67 15.47 9.23
CA VAL A 213 12.73 16.49 9.24
C VAL A 213 14.06 15.80 9.47
N ALA A 214 15.00 15.98 8.55
CA ALA A 214 16.34 15.42 8.67
C ALA A 214 17.04 15.88 9.97
N ASP A 215 17.95 15.05 10.47
CA ASP A 215 18.80 15.44 11.60
C ASP A 215 19.73 16.61 11.24
N PRO A 216 20.23 17.37 12.23
CA PRO A 216 21.20 18.44 11.99
C PRO A 216 22.44 17.92 11.23
N GLY A 217 22.74 18.53 10.08
CA GLY A 217 23.84 18.13 9.21
C GLY A 217 23.51 17.01 8.21
N TRP A 218 22.31 16.45 8.26
CA TRP A 218 21.86 15.36 7.37
C TRP A 218 20.90 15.86 6.29
N ARG A 219 20.70 15.03 5.26
CA ARG A 219 19.68 15.23 4.23
C ARG A 219 18.94 13.91 4.01
N LEU A 220 17.66 14.00 3.65
CA LEU A 220 16.87 12.84 3.26
C LEU A 220 17.03 12.60 1.76
N VAL A 221 17.29 11.35 1.39
CA VAL A 221 17.33 10.91 -0.01
C VAL A 221 16.10 10.02 -0.23
N VAL A 222 15.30 10.37 -1.23
CA VAL A 222 14.15 9.57 -1.65
C VAL A 222 14.48 8.98 -3.02
N ALA A 223 14.47 7.66 -3.10
CA ALA A 223 14.64 6.91 -4.33
C ALA A 223 13.39 6.08 -4.57
N ASP A 224 12.80 6.20 -5.76
CA ASP A 224 11.66 5.43 -6.20
C ASP A 224 11.98 4.84 -7.58
N ALA A 225 11.56 3.59 -7.80
CA ALA A 225 11.83 2.87 -9.03
C ALA A 225 10.73 3.17 -10.06
N ASP A 226 11.10 3.93 -11.10
CA ASP A 226 10.14 4.33 -12.12
C ASP A 226 9.63 3.12 -12.93
N GLN A 227 8.30 3.01 -13.00
CA GLN A 227 7.59 1.94 -13.71
C GLN A 227 8.12 0.52 -13.40
N MET A 228 8.41 0.22 -12.12
CA MET A 228 9.02 -1.06 -11.72
C MET A 228 8.28 -2.29 -12.27
N GLU A 229 6.97 -2.37 -12.09
CA GLU A 229 6.17 -3.55 -12.46
C GLU A 229 6.23 -3.91 -13.96
N PRO A 230 5.98 -2.99 -14.91
CA PRO A 230 6.14 -3.32 -16.33
C PRO A 230 7.59 -3.57 -16.74
N ARG A 231 8.58 -2.98 -16.06
CA ARG A 231 10.01 -3.30 -16.29
C ARG A 231 10.35 -4.72 -15.82
N VAL A 232 9.80 -5.14 -14.68
CA VAL A 232 9.91 -6.52 -14.19
C VAL A 232 9.24 -7.47 -15.18
N LEU A 233 8.03 -7.15 -15.67
CA LEU A 233 7.38 -7.97 -16.69
C LEU A 233 8.23 -8.09 -17.96
N ALA A 234 8.82 -6.99 -18.45
CA ALA A 234 9.73 -7.00 -19.60
C ALA A 234 10.90 -7.97 -19.38
N ALA A 235 11.51 -7.94 -18.20
CA ALA A 235 12.65 -8.78 -17.87
C ALA A 235 12.30 -10.27 -17.75
N ILE A 236 11.17 -10.60 -17.10
CA ILE A 236 10.81 -12.01 -16.83
C ILE A 236 10.12 -12.69 -18.02
N SER A 237 9.33 -11.94 -18.80
CA SER A 237 8.69 -12.46 -20.02
C SER A 237 9.66 -12.55 -21.19
N ARG A 238 10.75 -11.77 -21.15
CA ARG A 238 11.72 -11.63 -22.24
C ARG A 238 11.10 -11.25 -23.58
N ASP A 239 9.96 -10.55 -23.55
CA ASP A 239 9.30 -10.07 -24.75
C ASP A 239 10.19 -8.99 -25.42
N PRO A 240 10.66 -9.22 -26.67
CA PRO A 240 11.60 -8.29 -27.29
C PRO A 240 11.04 -6.87 -27.44
N GLY A 241 9.74 -6.76 -27.75
CA GLY A 241 9.09 -5.47 -27.90
C GLY A 241 8.98 -4.72 -26.59
N LEU A 242 8.60 -5.41 -25.50
CA LEU A 242 8.49 -4.78 -24.20
C LEU A 242 9.86 -4.45 -23.60
N MET A 243 10.87 -5.30 -23.82
CA MET A 243 12.26 -5.03 -23.44
C MET A 243 12.83 -3.81 -24.16
N GLU A 244 12.56 -3.64 -25.45
CA GLU A 244 12.99 -2.47 -26.21
C GLU A 244 12.36 -1.17 -25.66
N VAL A 245 11.05 -1.20 -25.36
CA VAL A 245 10.35 -0.07 -24.75
C VAL A 245 10.93 0.25 -23.37
N ALA A 246 11.14 -0.76 -22.53
CA ALA A 246 11.71 -0.60 -21.19
C ALA A 246 13.18 -0.14 -21.21
N GLY A 247 13.97 -0.59 -22.19
CA GLY A 247 15.39 -0.28 -22.35
C GLY A 247 15.68 1.07 -23.01
N SER A 248 14.65 1.81 -23.45
CA SER A 248 14.82 3.05 -24.22
C SER A 248 15.45 4.23 -23.47
N GLY A 249 15.63 4.13 -22.15
CA GLY A 249 16.10 5.24 -21.30
C GLY A 249 15.10 6.39 -21.15
N ARG A 250 13.92 6.28 -21.76
CA ARG A 250 12.81 7.23 -21.67
C ARG A 250 11.69 6.66 -20.80
N ASP A 251 10.69 7.48 -20.50
CA ASP A 251 9.46 7.05 -19.84
C ASP A 251 8.83 5.89 -20.63
N LEU A 252 8.61 4.76 -19.94
CA LEU A 252 8.11 3.53 -20.56
C LEU A 252 6.73 3.74 -21.17
N TYR A 253 5.85 4.47 -20.46
CA TYR A 253 4.49 4.71 -20.93
C TYR A 253 4.45 5.69 -22.10
N ALA A 254 5.31 6.70 -22.13
CA ALA A 254 5.45 7.60 -23.26
C ALA A 254 5.94 6.86 -24.50
N THR A 255 7.00 6.05 -24.35
CA THR A 255 7.53 5.24 -25.47
C THR A 255 6.52 4.21 -25.95
N LEU A 256 5.76 3.59 -25.04
CA LEU A 256 4.66 2.71 -25.38
C LEU A 256 3.55 3.47 -26.13
N SER A 257 3.25 4.68 -25.67
CA SER A 257 2.20 5.51 -26.23
C SER A 257 2.48 5.96 -27.66
N ASP A 258 3.71 6.41 -27.92
CA ASP A 258 4.17 6.77 -29.27
C ASP A 258 4.03 5.60 -30.26
N ARG A 259 4.22 4.37 -29.76
CA ARG A 259 4.24 3.15 -30.57
C ARG A 259 2.88 2.48 -30.76
N ALA A 260 1.90 2.75 -29.88
CA ALA A 260 0.69 1.93 -29.81
C ALA A 260 -0.58 2.66 -29.35
N PHE A 261 -0.49 3.89 -28.84
CA PHE A 261 -1.63 4.62 -28.27
C PHE A 261 -1.69 6.08 -28.73
N SER A 262 -1.19 6.37 -29.92
CA SER A 262 -1.27 7.69 -30.56
C SER A 262 -0.79 8.86 -29.69
N GLY A 263 0.20 8.64 -28.82
CA GLY A 263 0.72 9.66 -27.91
C GLY A 263 -0.11 9.90 -26.63
N HIS A 264 -1.21 9.18 -26.41
CA HIS A 264 -1.95 9.19 -25.15
C HIS A 264 -1.26 8.36 -24.04
N ARG A 265 -0.36 8.97 -23.28
CA ARG A 265 0.42 8.30 -22.21
C ARG A 265 -0.45 7.64 -21.14
N GLU A 266 -1.46 8.34 -20.64
CA GLU A 266 -2.33 7.80 -19.57
C GLU A 266 -3.13 6.58 -20.06
N LEU A 267 -3.54 6.58 -21.32
CA LEU A 267 -4.20 5.43 -21.95
C LEU A 267 -3.24 4.23 -22.04
N ALA A 268 -1.99 4.47 -22.46
CA ALA A 268 -0.96 3.44 -22.53
C ALA A 268 -0.66 2.83 -21.16
N LYS A 269 -0.62 3.66 -20.11
CA LYS A 269 -0.46 3.23 -18.73
C LYS A 269 -1.63 2.37 -18.25
N LEU A 270 -2.86 2.85 -18.44
CA LEU A 270 -4.06 2.11 -18.05
C LEU A 270 -4.16 0.77 -18.79
N ALA A 271 -3.87 0.77 -20.09
CA ALA A 271 -3.83 -0.44 -20.89
C ALA A 271 -2.83 -1.47 -20.35
N LEU A 272 -1.58 -1.06 -20.12
CA LEU A 272 -0.54 -1.98 -19.67
C LEU A 272 -0.82 -2.51 -18.26
N LEU A 273 -1.22 -1.64 -17.32
CA LEU A 273 -1.60 -2.07 -15.98
C LEU A 273 -2.85 -2.94 -15.99
N GLY A 274 -3.85 -2.60 -16.81
CA GLY A 274 -5.04 -3.43 -17.00
C GLY A 274 -4.71 -4.84 -17.48
N ALA A 275 -3.75 -4.98 -18.40
CA ALA A 275 -3.28 -6.30 -18.84
C ALA A 275 -2.52 -7.06 -17.73
N VAL A 276 -1.61 -6.38 -17.01
CA VAL A 276 -0.86 -7.00 -15.89
C VAL A 276 -1.78 -7.47 -14.77
N TYR A 277 -2.85 -6.73 -14.49
CA TYR A 277 -3.75 -6.97 -13.38
C TYR A 277 -5.07 -7.66 -13.76
N GLY A 278 -5.22 -8.10 -15.01
CA GLY A 278 -6.39 -8.84 -15.46
C GLY A 278 -7.69 -8.01 -15.46
N GLN A 279 -7.62 -6.70 -15.72
CA GLN A 279 -8.82 -5.88 -15.87
C GLN A 279 -9.54 -6.22 -17.18
N THR A 280 -10.63 -6.99 -17.09
CA THR A 280 -11.39 -7.53 -18.22
C THR A 280 -12.66 -6.74 -18.57
N SER A 281 -12.91 -5.59 -17.93
CA SER A 281 -14.12 -4.79 -18.14
C SER A 281 -13.86 -3.47 -18.88
N GLY A 282 -14.88 -2.99 -19.62
CA GLY A 282 -14.84 -1.72 -20.36
C GLY A 282 -13.87 -1.73 -21.55
N ASP A 283 -13.20 -0.59 -21.80
CA ASP A 283 -12.20 -0.46 -22.86
C ASP A 283 -10.93 -1.32 -22.65
N GLY A 284 -10.79 -1.96 -21.47
CA GLY A 284 -9.69 -2.87 -21.14
C GLY A 284 -9.52 -4.03 -22.12
N LEU A 285 -10.61 -4.56 -22.69
CA LEU A 285 -10.56 -5.66 -23.67
C LEU A 285 -9.93 -5.24 -24.99
N LYS A 286 -10.22 -4.03 -25.48
CA LYS A 286 -9.64 -3.49 -26.73
C LYS A 286 -8.14 -3.24 -26.54
N HIS A 287 -7.76 -2.72 -25.38
CA HIS A 287 -6.38 -2.46 -25.03
C HIS A 287 -5.57 -3.76 -24.86
N LEU A 288 -6.16 -4.79 -24.27
CA LEU A 288 -5.53 -6.10 -24.14
C LEU A 288 -5.26 -6.75 -25.50
N ALA A 289 -6.19 -6.67 -26.47
CA ALA A 289 -5.97 -7.20 -27.81
C ALA A 289 -4.80 -6.51 -28.54
N ALA A 290 -4.67 -5.19 -28.38
CA ALA A 290 -3.55 -4.43 -28.94
C ALA A 290 -2.21 -4.83 -28.28
N LEU A 291 -2.20 -5.01 -26.96
CA LEU A 291 -1.03 -5.46 -26.22
C LEU A 291 -0.63 -6.90 -26.59
N ARG A 292 -1.59 -7.83 -26.71
CA ARG A 292 -1.32 -9.22 -27.09
C ARG A 292 -0.68 -9.33 -28.48
N ARG A 293 -1.09 -8.48 -29.43
CA ARG A 293 -0.46 -8.41 -30.76
C ARG A 293 0.98 -7.89 -30.69
N ARG A 294 1.26 -6.95 -29.78
CA ARG A 294 2.52 -6.20 -29.74
C ARG A 294 3.57 -6.83 -28.82
N PHE A 295 3.14 -7.41 -27.72
CA PHE A 295 3.96 -8.04 -26.68
C PHE A 295 3.40 -9.44 -26.35
N PRO A 296 3.36 -10.35 -27.34
CA PRO A 296 2.72 -11.66 -27.18
C PRO A 296 3.33 -12.49 -26.04
N ALA A 297 4.66 -12.43 -25.84
CA ALA A 297 5.30 -13.20 -24.78
C ALA A 297 5.01 -12.61 -23.39
N ALA A 298 4.92 -11.28 -23.28
CA ALA A 298 4.55 -10.61 -22.03
C ALA A 298 3.12 -10.93 -21.60
N VAL A 299 2.18 -10.91 -22.56
CA VAL A 299 0.78 -11.26 -22.29
C VAL A 299 0.62 -12.74 -22.00
N ALA A 300 1.30 -13.63 -22.76
CA ALA A 300 1.28 -15.06 -22.49
C ALA A 300 1.81 -15.39 -21.08
N TYR A 301 2.86 -14.72 -20.62
CA TYR A 301 3.42 -14.94 -19.29
C TYR A 301 2.38 -14.72 -18.16
N VAL A 302 1.59 -13.64 -18.25
CA VAL A 302 0.54 -13.37 -17.26
C VAL A 302 -0.70 -14.25 -17.45
N ASP A 303 -1.07 -14.56 -18.70
CA ASP A 303 -2.18 -15.46 -19.01
C ASP A 303 -1.93 -16.89 -18.49
N ASP A 304 -0.70 -17.38 -18.59
CA ASP A 304 -0.33 -18.72 -18.12
C ASP A 304 -0.34 -18.79 -16.58
N ALA A 305 0.05 -17.71 -15.90
CA ALA A 305 -0.09 -17.59 -14.45
C ALA A 305 -1.56 -17.54 -14.01
N ALA A 306 -2.40 -16.79 -14.74
CA ALA A 306 -3.84 -16.72 -14.48
C ALA A 306 -4.50 -18.10 -14.63
N ARG A 307 -4.21 -18.79 -15.75
CA ARG A 307 -4.70 -20.14 -16.02
C ARG A 307 -4.24 -21.15 -14.97
N ALA A 308 -3.00 -21.05 -14.49
CA ALA A 308 -2.52 -21.88 -13.39
C ALA A 308 -3.37 -21.68 -12.12
N GLY A 309 -3.71 -20.43 -11.79
CA GLY A 309 -4.60 -20.11 -10.69
C GLY A 309 -6.02 -20.68 -10.88
N GLU A 310 -6.59 -20.54 -12.08
CA GLU A 310 -7.91 -21.09 -12.43
C GLU A 310 -7.97 -22.62 -12.31
N GLU A 311 -6.88 -23.30 -12.64
CA GLU A 311 -6.72 -24.75 -12.52
C GLU A 311 -6.38 -25.20 -11.07
N GLY A 312 -6.26 -24.27 -10.12
CA GLY A 312 -5.89 -24.56 -8.73
C GLY A 312 -4.42 -24.95 -8.54
N ARG A 313 -3.56 -24.69 -9.53
CA ARG A 313 -2.11 -24.89 -9.43
C ARG A 313 -1.46 -23.73 -8.66
N LEU A 314 -0.30 -24.01 -8.06
CA LEU A 314 0.51 -22.98 -7.42
C LEU A 314 1.02 -21.98 -8.47
N VAL A 315 0.76 -20.70 -8.24
CA VAL A 315 1.36 -19.59 -8.99
C VAL A 315 2.68 -19.22 -8.34
N ARG A 316 3.73 -18.98 -9.14
CA ARG A 316 5.06 -18.67 -8.63
C ARG A 316 5.57 -17.33 -9.14
N THR A 317 6.23 -16.56 -8.26
CA THR A 317 7.04 -15.42 -8.70
C THR A 317 8.29 -15.90 -9.42
N TRP A 318 8.99 -14.99 -10.11
CA TRP A 318 10.22 -15.32 -10.83
C TRP A 318 11.29 -16.00 -9.97
N LEU A 319 11.38 -15.61 -8.68
CA LEU A 319 12.34 -16.18 -7.75
C LEU A 319 11.83 -17.43 -7.01
N GLY A 320 10.58 -17.85 -7.25
CA GLY A 320 10.03 -19.10 -6.73
C GLY A 320 9.14 -18.98 -5.49
N ARG A 321 8.73 -17.76 -5.10
CA ARG A 321 7.69 -17.60 -4.06
C ARG A 321 6.35 -18.10 -4.58
N THR A 322 5.67 -18.93 -3.79
CA THR A 322 4.32 -19.47 -4.04
C THR A 322 3.30 -18.84 -3.13
#